data_AF-A0A349U5Y8-F1
#
_entry.id   AF-A0A349U5Y8-F1
#
_cell.length_a   1.000
_cell.length_b   1.000
_cell.length_c   1.000
_cell.angle_alpha   90.00
_cell.angle_beta   90.00
_cell.angle_gamma   90.00
#
_symmetry.space_group_name_H-M   'P 1'
#
loop_
_entity.id
_entity.type
_entity.pdbx_description
1 polymer ?
#
loop_
_entity_poly.entity_id
_entity_poly.type
_entity_poly.pdbx_seq_one_letter_code
_entity_poly.pdbx_strand_id
1 'polypeptide(L)'
;MPVYEYSCGDCGKKVEMLVRSFEEEGLYCPFCKGTSLVRVMSSFAYHRSEGDRLAGLDTSTRSSEDYYKDDRNVGLWAKKRMKEMGMDPGKEFDGVIEEARKKAADDVKD
;
A
#
# COMPACT_ATOMS: atom_id res chain seq x y z
N MET A 1 2.75 -15.19 25.95
CA MET A 1 1.60 -15.70 25.18
C MET A 1 1.44 -14.81 23.96
N PRO A 2 1.88 -15.25 22.77
CA PRO A 2 1.69 -14.47 21.55
C PRO A 2 0.21 -14.38 21.16
N VAL A 3 -0.19 -13.23 20.62
CA VAL A 3 -1.44 -13.05 19.87
C VAL A 3 -1.10 -13.17 18.39
N TYR A 4 -1.83 -14.01 17.67
CA TYR A 4 -1.70 -14.15 16.23
C TYR A 4 -3.04 -13.87 15.54
N GLU A 5 -2.96 -13.34 14.33
CA GLU A 5 -4.10 -13.12 13.45
C GLU A 5 -4.22 -14.31 12.49
N TYR A 6 -5.44 -14.81 12.28
CA TYR A 6 -5.73 -15.92 11.38
C TYR A 6 -6.85 -15.57 10.43
N SER A 7 -6.80 -16.10 9.22
CA SER A 7 -7.91 -16.12 8.27
C SER A 7 -8.52 -17.53 8.23
N CYS A 8 -9.83 -17.63 8.42
CA CYS A 8 -10.57 -18.89 8.33
C CYS A 8 -10.92 -19.20 6.87
N GLY A 9 -10.47 -20.35 6.36
CA GLY A 9 -10.80 -20.83 5.01
C GLY A 9 -12.27 -21.24 4.85
N ASP A 10 -12.95 -21.60 5.93
CA ASP A 10 -14.34 -22.08 5.86
C ASP A 10 -15.37 -20.94 5.81
N CYS A 11 -15.11 -19.81 6.49
CA CYS A 11 -16.04 -18.68 6.55
C CYS A 11 -15.45 -17.33 6.10
N GLY A 12 -14.17 -17.29 5.76
CA GLY A 12 -13.46 -16.09 5.27
C GLY A 12 -13.15 -15.03 6.34
N LYS A 13 -13.64 -15.19 7.58
CA LYS A 13 -13.44 -14.21 8.63
C LYS A 13 -12.01 -14.22 9.16
N LYS A 14 -11.51 -13.03 9.52
CA LYS A 14 -10.26 -12.88 10.27
C LYS A 14 -10.53 -12.91 11.77
N VAL A 15 -9.65 -13.56 12.52
CA VAL A 15 -9.76 -13.74 13.98
C VAL A 15 -8.40 -13.55 14.64
N GLU A 16 -8.37 -12.86 15.77
CA GLU A 16 -7.21 -12.77 16.62
C GLU A 16 -7.30 -13.83 17.72
N MET A 17 -6.24 -14.60 17.91
CA MET A 17 -6.21 -15.70 18.89
C MET A 17 -4.95 -15.64 19.74
N LEU A 18 -5.16 -15.78 21.05
CA LEU A 18 -4.11 -15.96 22.04
C LEU A 18 -3.66 -17.42 22.03
N VAL A 19 -2.44 -17.68 21.57
CA VAL A 19 -1.89 -19.04 21.50
C VAL A 19 -0.99 -19.30 22.72
N ARG A 20 -1.27 -20.38 23.44
CA ARG A 20 -0.62 -20.70 24.73
C ARG A 20 0.69 -21.48 24.58
N SER A 21 0.79 -22.35 23.58
CA SER A 21 1.98 -23.13 23.23
C SER A 21 2.40 -22.84 21.78
N PHE A 22 3.58 -23.30 21.36
CA PHE A 22 3.97 -23.21 19.95
C PHE A 22 3.22 -24.22 19.06
N GLU A 23 2.51 -25.17 19.67
CA GLU A 23 1.68 -26.14 18.98
C GLU A 23 0.31 -25.50 18.68
N GLU A 24 0.01 -25.36 17.39
CA GLU A 24 -1.26 -24.85 16.87
C GLU A 24 -2.38 -25.92 16.87
N GLU A 25 -2.24 -26.97 17.69
CA GLU A 25 -3.19 -28.07 17.73
C GLU A 25 -4.51 -27.66 18.40
N GLY A 26 -5.63 -27.94 17.73
CA GLY A 26 -6.97 -27.70 18.27
C GLY A 26 -7.49 -26.27 18.12
N LEU A 27 -6.88 -25.43 17.26
CA LEU A 27 -7.43 -24.12 16.91
C LEU A 27 -8.71 -24.28 16.06
N TYR A 28 -9.77 -23.59 16.46
CA TYR A 28 -11.03 -23.54 15.74
C TYR A 28 -11.49 -22.10 15.57
N CYS A 29 -12.15 -21.83 14.44
CA CYS A 29 -12.71 -20.51 14.18
C CYS A 29 -13.83 -20.21 15.20
N PRO A 30 -13.77 -19.11 15.97
CA PRO A 30 -14.81 -18.74 16.93
C PRO A 30 -16.18 -18.46 16.29
N PHE A 31 -16.22 -18.21 14.97
CA PHE A 31 -17.46 -17.90 14.25
C PHE A 31 -18.15 -19.11 13.63
N CYS A 32 -17.39 -20.08 13.09
CA CYS A 32 -17.96 -21.21 12.35
C CYS A 32 -17.50 -22.59 12.86
N LYS A 33 -16.58 -22.63 13.83
CA LYS A 33 -15.94 -23.84 14.36
C LYS A 33 -15.13 -24.65 13.34
N GLY A 34 -14.90 -24.10 12.14
CA GLY A 34 -14.00 -24.64 11.15
C GLY A 34 -12.56 -24.71 11.65
N THR A 35 -11.82 -25.70 11.19
CA THR A 35 -10.43 -25.97 11.56
C THR A 35 -9.44 -25.48 10.51
N SER A 36 -9.92 -25.01 9.35
CA SER A 36 -9.08 -24.44 8.31
C SER A 36 -8.68 -23.01 8.67
N LEU A 37 -7.68 -22.85 9.54
CA LEU A 37 -7.14 -21.55 9.95
C LEU A 37 -5.73 -21.37 9.40
N VAL A 38 -5.49 -20.25 8.73
CA VAL A 38 -4.17 -19.87 8.22
C VAL A 38 -3.71 -18.61 8.93
N ARG A 39 -2.53 -18.67 9.57
CA ARG A 39 -1.94 -17.50 10.21
C ARG A 39 -1.64 -16.43 9.16
N VAL A 40 -2.06 -15.21 9.43
CA VAL A 40 -1.82 -14.04 8.57
C VAL A 40 -0.98 -13.01 9.30
N MET A 41 -0.22 -12.23 8.53
CA MET A 41 0.43 -11.06 9.06
C MET A 41 -0.59 -9.92 9.16
N SER A 42 -0.53 -9.18 10.27
CA SER A 42 -1.36 -7.99 10.40
C SER A 42 -0.99 -6.94 9.36
N SER A 43 -1.93 -6.06 9.03
CA SER A 43 -1.65 -4.94 8.13
C SER A 43 -0.62 -4.00 8.77
N PHE A 44 0.38 -3.60 7.99
CA PHE A 44 1.39 -2.63 8.43
C PHE A 44 1.56 -1.54 7.36
N ALA A 45 1.93 -0.34 7.80
CA ALA A 45 2.37 0.71 6.90
C ALA A 45 3.86 0.53 6.58
N TYR A 46 4.25 0.76 5.34
CA TYR A 46 5.65 0.77 4.92
C TYR A 46 5.92 1.95 3.99
N HIS A 47 7.17 2.40 3.95
CA HIS A 47 7.58 3.48 3.06
C HIS A 47 7.72 2.96 1.62
N ARG A 48 6.92 3.47 0.69
CA ARG A 48 7.06 3.16 -0.73
C ARG A 48 8.11 4.06 -1.37
N SER A 49 9.04 3.46 -2.12
CA SER A 49 9.95 4.25 -2.95
C SER A 49 9.19 4.92 -4.09
N GLU A 50 9.77 5.98 -4.68
CA GLU A 50 9.19 6.59 -5.88
C GLU A 50 9.07 5.57 -7.03
N GLY A 51 10.07 4.68 -7.17
CA GLY A 51 10.06 3.61 -8.17
C GLY A 51 8.86 2.68 -8.01
N ASP A 52 8.53 2.27 -6.78
CA ASP A 52 7.35 1.44 -6.51
C ASP A 52 6.07 2.17 -6.91
N ARG A 53 5.97 3.48 -6.63
CA ARG A 53 4.81 4.31 -6.98
C ARG A 53 4.63 4.42 -8.48
N LEU A 54 5.72 4.65 -9.22
CA LEU A 54 5.71 4.64 -10.69
C LEU A 54 5.31 3.26 -11.23
N ALA A 55 5.84 2.16 -10.69
CA ALA A 55 5.50 0.82 -11.17
C ALA A 55 3.98 0.55 -11.11
N GLY A 56 3.33 0.93 -10.00
CA GLY A 56 1.90 0.70 -9.78
C GLY A 56 0.93 1.73 -10.40
N LEU A 57 1.42 2.81 -11.03
CA LEU A 57 0.57 3.86 -11.57
C LEU A 57 0.02 3.48 -12.96
N ASP A 58 -1.29 3.41 -13.15
CA ASP A 58 -1.86 3.26 -14.48
C ASP A 58 -1.99 4.63 -15.18
N THR A 59 -1.32 4.81 -16.32
CA THR A 59 -1.33 6.07 -17.09
C THR A 59 -2.52 6.17 -18.04
N SER A 60 -3.22 5.06 -18.31
CA SER A 60 -4.35 5.00 -19.23
C SER A 60 -5.65 5.52 -18.63
N THR A 61 -5.73 5.57 -17.31
CA THR A 61 -6.89 6.05 -16.56
C THR A 61 -6.59 7.37 -15.85
N ARG A 62 -7.63 8.17 -15.63
CA ARG A 62 -7.51 9.42 -14.86
C ARG A 62 -7.45 9.08 -13.38
N SER A 63 -6.42 9.56 -12.68
CA SER A 63 -6.32 9.43 -11.23
C SER A 63 -7.42 10.22 -10.51
N SER A 64 -7.84 9.75 -9.34
CA SER A 64 -8.82 10.44 -8.50
C SER A 64 -8.26 11.75 -7.94
N GLU A 65 -9.13 12.66 -7.50
CA GLU A 65 -8.69 13.90 -6.83
C GLU A 65 -7.93 13.60 -5.54
N ASP A 66 -8.37 12.57 -4.79
CA ASP A 66 -7.69 12.11 -3.58
C ASP A 66 -6.24 11.66 -3.83
N TYR A 67 -5.93 11.16 -5.03
CA TYR A 67 -4.57 10.76 -5.38
C TYR A 67 -3.58 11.93 -5.32
N TYR A 68 -4.01 13.14 -5.69
CA TYR A 68 -3.17 14.34 -5.72
C TYR A 68 -3.10 15.09 -4.39
N LYS A 69 -3.87 14.67 -3.38
CA LYS A 69 -3.72 15.18 -2.01
C LYS A 69 -2.39 14.76 -1.37
N ASP A 70 -1.78 13.68 -1.87
CA ASP A 70 -0.43 13.27 -1.48
C ASP A 70 0.58 13.98 -2.39
N ASP A 71 1.35 14.90 -1.83
CA ASP A 71 2.36 15.70 -2.54
C ASP A 71 3.36 14.81 -3.32
N ARG A 72 3.70 13.64 -2.77
CA ARG A 72 4.64 12.70 -3.39
C ARG A 72 4.14 12.13 -4.72
N ASN A 73 2.82 12.23 -4.98
CA ASN A 73 2.22 11.77 -6.23
C ASN A 73 2.24 12.84 -7.34
N VAL A 74 2.49 14.11 -6.99
CA VAL A 74 2.61 15.20 -7.96
C VAL A 74 3.75 14.88 -8.94
N GLY A 75 3.46 15.01 -10.24
CA GLY A 75 4.40 14.79 -11.34
C GLY A 75 4.61 13.31 -11.75
N LEU A 76 4.19 12.33 -10.94
CA LEU A 76 4.45 10.90 -11.23
C LEU A 76 3.80 10.42 -12.52
N TRP A 77 2.58 10.89 -12.82
CA TRP A 77 1.89 10.53 -14.06
C TRP A 77 2.66 11.03 -15.28
N ALA A 78 3.09 12.29 -15.27
CA ALA A 78 3.86 12.87 -16.37
C ALA A 78 5.21 12.14 -16.54
N LYS A 79 5.90 11.87 -15.43
CA LYS A 79 7.17 11.12 -15.42
C LYS A 79 7.01 9.72 -16.02
N LYS A 80 5.99 8.97 -15.60
CA LYS A 80 5.71 7.62 -16.13
C LYS A 80 5.35 7.67 -17.60
N ARG A 81 4.48 8.60 -17.99
CA ARG A 81 4.01 8.73 -19.37
C ARG A 81 5.15 9.04 -20.34
N MET A 82 6.09 9.92 -19.97
CA MET A 82 7.27 10.20 -20.80
C MET A 82 8.14 8.96 -21.01
N LYS A 83 8.37 8.21 -19.93
CA LYS A 83 9.13 6.96 -19.99
C LYS A 83 8.48 5.92 -20.91
N GLU A 84 7.15 5.79 -20.86
CA GLU A 84 6.38 4.92 -21.77
C GLU A 84 6.43 5.38 -23.23
N MET A 85 6.58 6.68 -23.48
CA MET A 85 6.78 7.25 -24.81
C MET A 85 8.24 7.19 -25.29
N GLY A 86 9.14 6.55 -24.52
CA GLY A 86 10.56 6.44 -24.86
C GLY A 86 11.35 7.73 -24.67
N MET A 87 10.79 8.71 -23.96
CA MET A 87 11.47 9.94 -23.59
C MET A 87 12.04 9.82 -22.16
N ASP A 88 13.31 10.12 -22.00
CA ASP A 88 13.92 10.22 -20.67
C ASP A 88 13.68 11.62 -20.10
N PRO A 89 12.92 11.76 -18.98
CA PRO A 89 12.63 13.06 -18.38
C PRO A 89 13.89 13.83 -17.94
N GLY A 90 14.99 13.14 -17.62
CA GLY A 90 16.23 13.78 -17.18
C GLY A 90 16.11 14.54 -15.84
N LYS A 91 17.24 15.10 -15.38
CA LYS A 91 17.36 15.72 -14.05
C LYS A 91 16.64 17.06 -13.92
N GLU A 92 16.50 17.81 -15.01
CA GLU A 92 15.82 19.10 -14.98
C GLU A 92 14.33 18.94 -14.70
N PHE A 93 13.69 17.95 -15.35
CA PHE A 93 12.29 17.63 -15.10
C PHE A 93 12.04 17.17 -13.67
N ASP A 94 12.94 16.34 -13.12
CA ASP A 94 12.87 15.94 -11.73
C ASP A 94 12.94 17.17 -10.78
N GLY A 95 13.78 18.16 -11.09
CA GLY A 95 13.85 19.41 -10.33
C GLY A 95 12.53 20.20 -10.36
N VAL A 96 11.87 20.27 -11.51
CA VAL A 96 10.56 20.94 -11.66
C VAL A 96 9.48 20.24 -10.84
N ILE A 97 9.47 18.89 -10.85
CA ILE A 97 8.54 18.11 -10.03
C ILE A 97 8.78 18.38 -8.54
N GLU A 98 10.03 18.35 -8.09
CA GLU A 98 10.36 18.59 -6.68
C GLU A 98 9.95 19.99 -6.21
N GLU A 99 10.09 21.02 -7.05
CA GLU A 99 9.59 22.36 -6.74
C GLU A 99 8.06 22.40 -6.64
N ALA A 100 7.36 21.71 -7.55
CA ALA A 100 5.90 21.61 -7.51
C ALA A 100 5.40 20.88 -6.25
N ARG A 101 6.10 19.81 -5.84
CA ARG A 101 5.80 19.08 -4.59
C ARG A 101 5.93 19.97 -3.37
N LYS A 102 6.99 20.77 -3.28
CA LYS A 102 7.19 21.71 -2.17
C LYS A 102 6.07 22.73 -2.08
N LYS A 103 5.67 23.34 -3.20
CA LYS A 103 4.55 24.29 -3.25
C LYS A 103 3.25 23.64 -2.78
N ALA A 104 2.92 22.46 -3.29
CA ALA A 104 1.73 21.71 -2.86
C ALA A 104 1.75 21.36 -1.37
N ALA A 105 2.93 21.02 -0.81
CA ALA A 105 3.08 20.73 0.61
C ALA A 105 2.94 21.97 1.51
N ASP A 106 3.23 23.17 0.99
CA ASP A 106 3.05 24.42 1.70
C ASP A 106 1.58 24.89 1.66
N ASP A 107 0.88 24.71 0.54
CA ASP A 107 -0.55 25.02 0.40
C ASP A 107 -1.47 24.19 1.32
N VAL A 108 -1.01 23.03 1.81
CA VAL A 108 -1.77 22.16 2.75
C VAL A 108 -1.61 22.60 4.22
N LYS A 109 -0.64 23.47 4.54
CA LYS A 109 -0.39 23.92 5.92
C LYS A 109 -1.21 25.14 6.32
N ASP A 110 -1.76 25.87 5.36
CA ASP A 110 -2.67 27.01 5.55
C ASP A 110 -4.15 26.58 5.55
#